data_AF-A0A1W0WHU4-F1
#
_entry.id   AF-A0A1W0WHU4-F1
#
_cell.length_a   1.000
_cell.length_b   1.000
_cell.length_c   1.000
_cell.angle_alpha   90.00
_cell.angle_beta   90.00
_cell.angle_gamma   90.00
#
_symmetry.space_group_name_H-M   'P 1'
#
loop_
_entity.id
_entity.type
_entity.pdbx_description
1 polymer ?
#
loop_
_entity_poly.entity_id
_entity_poly.type
_entity_poly.pdbx_seq_one_letter_code
_entity_poly.pdbx_strand_id
1 'polypeptide(L)'
;MTMIAFRHGKALLSDATVSYPLAISHSRFNAGSRPCCKDSEASKHRTYADLEKQCLFVLLASETFGTWGSEGKELIADIARRITDRTGAKRAADYLRQKISINNY
;
A
#
# COMPACT_ATOMS: atom_id res chain seq x y z
N MET A 1 5.29 7.79 23.95
CA MET A 1 4.98 8.79 22.91
C MET A 1 4.96 8.08 21.57
N THR A 2 3.77 7.80 21.03
CA THR A 2 3.65 7.19 19.69
C THR A 2 3.54 8.32 18.67
N MET A 3 4.56 8.49 17.84
CA MET A 3 4.54 9.50 16.80
C MET A 3 3.69 8.98 15.63
N ILE A 4 2.59 9.67 15.32
CA ILE A 4 1.76 9.37 14.15
C ILE A 4 2.50 9.87 12.91
N ALA A 5 2.65 9.04 11.89
CA ALA A 5 3.21 9.47 10.62
C ALA A 5 2.30 10.53 9.98
N PHE A 6 2.86 11.60 9.42
CA PHE A 6 2.07 12.68 8.81
C PHE A 6 2.81 13.29 7.61
N ARG A 7 2.06 13.95 6.73
CA ARG A 7 2.61 14.77 5.65
C ARG A 7 1.68 15.96 5.41
N HIS A 8 2.28 17.15 5.26
CA HIS A 8 1.56 18.41 5.06
C HIS A 8 0.41 18.66 6.07
N GLY A 9 0.67 18.39 7.36
CA GLY A 9 -0.32 18.59 8.43
C GLY A 9 -1.44 17.56 8.51
N LYS A 10 -1.47 16.57 7.62
CA LYS A 10 -2.45 15.46 7.65
C LYS A 10 -1.80 14.18 8.17
N ALA A 11 -2.46 13.51 9.10
CA ALA A 11 -2.05 12.21 9.61
C ALA A 11 -2.19 11.14 8.52
N LEU A 12 -1.25 10.21 8.46
CA LEU A 12 -1.33 9.01 7.63
C LEU A 12 -2.30 8.03 8.28
N LEU A 13 -3.30 7.61 7.52
CA LEU A 13 -4.20 6.51 7.86
C LEU A 13 -3.94 5.39 6.85
N SER A 14 -3.51 4.23 7.33
CA SER A 14 -3.32 3.06 6.48
C SER A 14 -4.25 1.93 6.90
N ASP A 15 -4.92 1.31 5.93
CA ASP A 15 -5.61 0.03 6.08
C ASP A 15 -4.85 -1.03 5.26
N ALA A 16 -4.99 -2.30 5.63
CA ALA A 16 -4.38 -3.41 4.90
C ALA A 16 -5.45 -4.40 4.45
N THR A 17 -5.39 -4.83 3.20
CA THR A 17 -6.37 -5.78 2.65
C THR A 17 -5.66 -6.79 1.76
N VAL A 18 -5.99 -8.06 1.95
CA VAL A 18 -5.49 -9.16 1.12
C VAL A 18 -6.63 -9.69 0.27
N SER A 19 -6.48 -9.58 -1.05
CA SER A 19 -7.49 -9.97 -2.03
C SER A 19 -7.18 -11.35 -2.61
N TYR A 20 -8.22 -12.17 -2.82
CA TYR A 20 -8.08 -13.49 -3.41
C TYR A 20 -8.50 -13.45 -4.90
N PRO A 21 -7.57 -13.37 -5.86
CA PRO A 21 -7.91 -13.14 -7.26
C PRO A 21 -8.63 -14.33 -7.91
N LEU A 22 -8.49 -15.54 -7.35
CA LEU A 22 -9.17 -16.75 -7.84
C LEU A 22 -10.58 -16.93 -7.26
N ALA A 23 -11.07 -15.98 -6.45
CA ALA A 23 -12.45 -16.02 -5.99
C ALA A 23 -13.40 -15.96 -7.19
N ILE A 24 -14.48 -16.75 -7.18
CA ILE A 24 -15.49 -16.73 -8.24
C ILE A 24 -16.09 -15.31 -8.39
N SER A 25 -16.22 -14.58 -7.28
CA SER A 25 -16.64 -13.17 -7.27
C SER A 25 -15.68 -12.23 -8.02
N HIS A 26 -14.40 -12.60 -8.12
CA HIS A 26 -13.35 -11.86 -8.83
C HIS A 26 -13.07 -12.43 -10.23
N SER A 27 -13.86 -13.38 -10.72
CA SER A 27 -13.68 -14.00 -12.05
C SER A 27 -13.70 -13.01 -13.23
N ARG A 28 -14.31 -11.83 -13.06
CA ARG A 28 -14.28 -10.74 -14.06
C ARG A 28 -12.90 -10.08 -14.19
N PHE A 29 -12.02 -10.29 -13.21
CA PHE A 29 -10.69 -9.72 -13.10
C PHE A 29 -9.57 -10.70 -13.50
N ASN A 30 -9.92 -11.86 -14.10
CA ASN A 30 -9.00 -12.95 -14.48
C ASN A 30 -7.89 -12.58 -15.50
N ALA A 31 -7.71 -11.29 -15.84
CA ALA A 31 -6.63 -10.78 -16.67
C ALA A 31 -5.49 -10.19 -15.81
N GLY A 32 -4.80 -11.06 -15.06
CA GLY A 32 -3.57 -10.75 -14.33
C GLY A 32 -3.75 -10.17 -12.93
N SER A 33 -2.65 -10.03 -12.20
CA SER A 33 -2.56 -9.73 -10.75
C SER A 33 -2.82 -8.27 -10.34
N ARG A 34 -3.13 -7.39 -11.29
CA ARG A 34 -3.30 -5.94 -11.08
C ARG A 34 -4.75 -5.48 -10.86
N PRO A 35 -5.78 -6.08 -11.49
CA PRO A 35 -7.15 -5.57 -11.35
C PRO A 35 -7.73 -5.80 -9.94
N CYS A 36 -7.37 -6.88 -9.24
CA CYS A 36 -7.95 -7.20 -7.93
C CYS A 36 -7.50 -6.23 -6.82
N CYS A 37 -6.19 -5.94 -6.74
CA CYS A 37 -5.67 -4.90 -5.83
C CYS A 37 -6.26 -3.53 -6.16
N LYS A 38 -6.32 -3.15 -7.44
CA LYS A 38 -6.86 -1.86 -7.88
C LYS A 38 -8.34 -1.69 -7.51
N ASP A 39 -9.14 -2.74 -7.64
CA ASP A 39 -10.56 -2.70 -7.26
C ASP A 39 -10.72 -2.60 -5.74
N SER A 40 -9.85 -3.27 -4.99
CA SER A 40 -9.82 -3.20 -3.53
C SER A 40 -9.43 -1.79 -3.04
N GLU A 41 -8.41 -1.19 -3.66
CA GLU A 41 -8.01 0.22 -3.49
C GLU A 41 -9.21 1.15 -3.72
N ALA A 42 -9.86 1.06 -4.88
CA ALA A 42 -11.01 1.88 -5.20
C ALA A 42 -12.21 1.70 -4.25
N SER A 43 -12.49 0.45 -3.84
CA SER A 43 -13.58 0.12 -2.91
C SER A 43 -13.33 0.70 -1.51
N LYS A 44 -12.09 0.62 -1.03
CA LYS A 44 -11.70 1.17 0.27
C LYS A 44 -11.70 2.69 0.26
N HIS A 45 -11.22 3.32 -0.80
CA HIS A 45 -11.35 4.77 -0.98
C HIS A 45 -12.81 5.24 -0.92
N ARG A 46 -13.76 4.49 -1.48
CA ARG A 46 -15.20 4.80 -1.34
C ARG A 46 -15.68 4.67 0.10
N THR A 47 -15.20 3.65 0.82
CA THR A 47 -15.55 3.41 2.23
C THR A 47 -15.00 4.51 3.15
N TYR A 48 -13.80 4.99 2.87
CA TYR A 48 -13.08 5.97 3.71
C TYR A 48 -13.15 7.41 3.18
N ALA A 49 -13.99 7.69 2.17
CA ALA A 49 -14.08 8.99 1.50
C ALA A 49 -14.26 10.18 2.45
N ASP A 50 -15.02 10.00 3.54
CA ASP A 50 -15.21 11.05 4.54
C ASP A 50 -13.96 11.28 5.42
N LEU A 51 -13.21 10.22 5.75
CA LEU A 51 -11.98 10.33 6.52
C LEU A 51 -10.82 10.93 5.70
N GLU A 52 -10.80 10.69 4.38
CA GLU A 52 -9.80 11.26 3.45
C GLU A 52 -9.82 12.80 3.39
N LYS A 53 -10.93 13.41 3.79
CA LYS A 53 -11.01 14.87 3.94
C LYS A 53 -10.00 15.36 5.00
N GLN A 54 -9.75 14.56 6.02
CA GLN A 54 -8.95 14.93 7.21
C GLN A 54 -7.58 14.23 7.25
N CYS A 55 -7.47 13.03 6.68
CA CYS A 55 -6.27 12.20 6.71
C CYS A 55 -5.69 11.97 5.31
N LEU A 56 -4.45 11.51 5.26
CA LEU A 56 -3.86 10.89 4.07
C LEU A 56 -4.15 9.39 4.15
N PHE A 57 -5.17 8.95 3.43
CA PHE A 57 -5.47 7.52 3.35
C PHE A 57 -4.56 6.86 2.31
N VAL A 58 -4.04 5.68 2.65
CA VAL A 58 -3.31 4.80 1.73
C VAL A 58 -3.74 3.37 2.01
N LEU A 59 -4.20 2.65 0.98
CA LEU A 59 -4.48 1.23 1.13
C LEU A 59 -3.23 0.38 0.84
N LEU A 60 -2.87 -0.48 1.79
CA LEU A 60 -1.88 -1.55 1.59
C LEU A 60 -2.59 -2.79 1.04
N ALA A 61 -2.98 -2.73 -0.24
CA ALA A 61 -3.57 -3.86 -0.94
C ALA A 61 -2.50 -4.87 -1.36
N SER A 62 -2.75 -6.15 -1.11
CA SER A 62 -1.98 -7.25 -1.67
C SER A 62 -2.88 -8.40 -2.10
N GLU A 63 -2.40 -9.25 -2.99
CA GLU A 63 -3.07 -10.50 -3.33
C GLU A 63 -2.52 -11.63 -2.47
N THR A 64 -3.31 -12.71 -2.36
CA THR A 64 -2.85 -13.96 -1.72
C THR A 64 -1.54 -14.49 -2.31
N PHE A 65 -1.25 -14.23 -3.58
CA PHE A 65 -0.01 -14.64 -4.26
C PHE A 65 1.14 -13.62 -4.14
N GLY A 66 0.99 -12.58 -3.31
CA GLY A 66 2.06 -11.64 -3.00
C GLY A 66 2.17 -10.44 -3.95
N THR A 67 1.22 -10.25 -4.86
CA THR A 67 1.19 -9.04 -5.71
C THR A 67 0.66 -7.87 -4.91
N TRP A 68 1.41 -6.78 -4.80
CA TRP A 68 0.95 -5.57 -4.13
C TRP A 68 0.33 -4.56 -5.10
N GLY A 69 -0.67 -3.83 -4.60
CA GLY A 69 -1.27 -2.66 -5.23
C GLY A 69 -0.30 -1.49 -5.40
N SER A 70 -0.69 -0.51 -6.22
CA SER A 70 0.15 0.66 -6.53
C SER A 70 0.38 1.54 -5.32
N GLU A 71 -0.67 1.79 -4.52
CA GLU A 71 -0.60 2.76 -3.43
C GLU A 71 0.39 2.32 -2.35
N GLY A 72 0.32 1.04 -1.94
CA GLY A 72 1.26 0.47 -1.00
C GLY A 72 2.70 0.49 -1.53
N LYS A 73 2.91 0.17 -2.81
CA LYS A 73 4.25 0.24 -3.43
C LYS A 73 4.81 1.66 -3.43
N GLU A 74 3.99 2.66 -3.75
CA GLU A 74 4.38 4.07 -3.76
C GLU A 74 4.70 4.60 -2.36
N LEU A 75 3.88 4.26 -1.36
CA LEU A 75 4.13 4.66 0.03
C LEU A 75 5.45 4.08 0.54
N ILE A 76 5.71 2.80 0.30
CA ILE A 76 6.96 2.15 0.71
C ILE A 76 8.15 2.73 -0.03
N ALA A 77 8.03 3.04 -1.32
CA ALA A 77 9.08 3.72 -2.07
C ALA A 77 9.39 5.12 -1.50
N ASP A 78 8.38 5.90 -1.13
CA ASP A 78 8.57 7.22 -0.52
C ASP A 78 9.22 7.13 0.87
N ILE A 79 8.77 6.20 1.72
CA ILE A 79 9.37 5.95 3.03
C ILE A 79 10.84 5.54 2.88
N ALA A 80 11.11 4.58 2.00
CA ALA A 80 12.46 4.09 1.74
C ALA A 80 13.39 5.22 1.27
N ARG A 81 12.93 6.04 0.32
CA ARG A 81 13.66 7.21 -0.17
C ARG A 81 14.01 8.16 0.98
N ARG A 82 13.03 8.53 1.82
CA ARG A 82 13.26 9.42 2.97
C ARG A 82 14.27 8.84 3.97
N ILE A 83 14.22 7.53 4.23
CA ILE A 83 15.21 6.87 5.08
C ILE A 83 16.61 6.97 4.45
N THR A 84 16.73 6.66 3.15
CA THR A 84 18.01 6.76 2.44
C THR A 84 18.55 8.20 2.44
N ASP A 85 17.71 9.20 2.18
CA ASP A 85 18.11 10.62 2.16
C ASP A 85 18.60 11.09 3.54
N ARG A 86 17.99 10.59 4.63
CA ARG A 86 18.35 10.98 6.00
C ARG A 86 19.54 10.23 6.57
N THR A 87 19.75 8.98 6.16
CA THR A 87 20.74 8.08 6.80
C THR A 87 21.93 7.76 5.90
N GLY A 88 21.83 8.01 4.59
CA GLY A 88 22.78 7.52 3.59
C GLY A 88 22.72 6.00 3.35
N ALA A 89 21.80 5.28 4.00
CA ALA A 89 21.67 3.82 3.87
C ALA A 89 21.08 3.45 2.51
N LYS A 90 21.95 3.16 1.55
CA LYS A 90 21.58 2.81 0.16
C LYS A 90 20.65 1.59 0.04
N ARG A 91 20.71 0.66 1.01
CA ARG A 91 19.92 -0.57 1.04
C ARG A 91 18.68 -0.51 1.95
N ALA A 92 18.36 0.65 2.51
CA ALA A 92 17.22 0.80 3.41
C ALA A 92 15.90 0.34 2.75
N ALA A 93 15.75 0.64 1.46
CA ALA A 93 14.60 0.23 0.65
C ALA A 93 14.46 -1.30 0.58
N ASP A 94 15.57 -2.01 0.36
CA ASP A 94 15.57 -3.47 0.22
C ASP A 94 15.24 -4.14 1.55
N TYR A 95 15.86 -3.68 2.63
CA TYR A 95 15.60 -4.21 3.96
C TYR A 95 14.16 -3.95 4.41
N LEU A 96 13.60 -2.78 4.09
CA LEU A 96 12.21 -2.47 4.40
C LEU A 96 11.28 -3.42 3.63
N ARG A 97 11.47 -3.58 2.32
CA ARG A 97 10.67 -4.49 1.48
C ARG A 97 10.74 -5.93 1.95
N GLN A 98 11.93 -6.41 2.33
CA GLN A 98 12.13 -7.74 2.89
C GLN A 98 11.34 -7.93 4.19
N LYS A 99 11.38 -6.95 5.10
CA LYS A 99 10.67 -7.03 6.38
C LYS A 99 9.15 -7.06 6.25
N ILE A 100 8.60 -6.48 5.19
CA ILE A 100 7.15 -6.42 4.94
C ILE A 100 6.69 -7.33 3.81
N SER A 101 7.57 -8.23 3.35
CA SER A 101 7.27 -9.24 2.33
C SER A 101 6.71 -8.68 1.02
N ILE A 102 7.22 -7.53 0.56
CA ILE A 102 6.86 -6.97 -0.76
C ILE A 102 7.81 -7.50 -1.83
N ASN A 103 7.24 -8.08 -2.90
CA ASN A 103 7.97 -8.49 -4.10
C ASN A 103 7.79 -7.50 -5.26
N ASN A 104 8.89 -7.27 -5.99
CA ASN A 104 8.91 -6.57 -7.28
C ASN A 104 8.93 -7.62 -8.40
N TYR A 105 7.77 -8.04 -8.87
CA TYR A 105 7.62 -8.68 -10.18
C TYR A 105 6.86 -7.74 -11.11
#